data_AF-A0A4R8B8K9-F1
#
_entry.id   AF-A0A4R8B8K9-F1
#
_cell.length_a   1.000
_cell.length_b   1.000
_cell.length_c   1.000
_cell.angle_alpha   90.00
_cell.angle_beta   90.00
_cell.angle_gamma   90.00
#
_symmetry.space_group_name_H-M   'P 1'
#
loop_
_entity.id
_entity.type
_entity.pdbx_description
1 polymer ?
#
loop_
_entity_poly.entity_id
_entity_poly.type
_entity_poly.pdbx_seq_one_letter_code
_entity_poly.pdbx_strand_id
1 'polypeptide(L)'
;MKQLKPLILAMSILFVSCSKKQEEPAPEKKNKALAALERQNYEEDGFPDFGYMVSPQEYRDKYPDQPIFRLKTDFPSEMPKEMPKFLEIDFKKEPLKYIEAVRDYGFEGNTEEWNPFKNKVRSWYHIPWLHPSVEGPNAYPPNGGTEGFHGLIKEAPLGPLQLGPGLKGVDGDYSVYAITLINDKAGYAMYKMWKDTQNPNIKVLDKRYDDGGFPTGTVFVKLLFTDAPKGTDFVDYLVNPLTWKAYITENFWKSDKRVVSDVHLLQMDISIRDPRADRSASNPQGTGWVFGTFCYNGKLNKKNKLMNLVPVGLTWGNDPENKINKTAPYPPIKTEVNKDLKETVIFESPNLPPQHLGWNGRLDGPADLNTVSCMSCHNAAQYPAVTSLVPPNAAPDGGAAPPVGGGNAKWMEWFQNIDCGTSMDPKVYSTDFSFQVAIALENFFTAKEASEKGKFASQYKAVHVPIRRGDIAPNK
;
A
#
# COMPACT_ATOMS: atom_id res chain seq x y z
N MET A 1 -4.53 92.75 6.04
CA MET A 1 -4.62 91.39 5.49
C MET A 1 -4.67 90.39 6.64
N LYS A 2 -5.71 89.54 6.63
CA LYS A 2 -5.81 88.18 7.19
C LYS A 2 -5.91 87.93 8.72
N GLN A 3 -7.12 87.45 9.03
CA GLN A 3 -7.49 86.30 9.87
C GLN A 3 -7.75 86.50 11.37
N LEU A 4 -9.03 86.73 11.70
CA LEU A 4 -9.65 86.35 12.96
C LEU A 4 -10.23 84.93 12.85
N LYS A 5 -9.96 84.10 13.86
CA LYS A 5 -10.59 82.79 14.09
C LYS A 5 -11.92 82.97 14.85
N PRO A 6 -13.02 82.29 14.49
CA PRO A 6 -14.17 82.20 15.36
C PRO A 6 -14.27 80.84 16.07
N LEU A 7 -14.71 80.98 17.33
CA LEU A 7 -15.16 79.99 18.31
C LEU A 7 -16.39 79.23 17.77
N ILE A 8 -16.46 77.91 17.92
CA ILE A 8 -17.69 77.14 17.69
C ILE A 8 -18.08 76.36 18.94
N LEU A 9 -19.34 76.57 19.28
CA LEU A 9 -20.12 76.18 20.44
C LEU A 9 -20.51 74.69 20.37
N ALA A 10 -20.43 73.98 21.49
CA ALA A 10 -20.95 72.62 21.64
C ALA A 10 -22.47 72.66 21.77
N MET A 11 -23.17 71.85 20.97
CA MET A 11 -24.62 71.66 21.07
C MET A 11 -24.92 70.16 21.07
N SER A 12 -25.36 69.67 22.23
CA SER A 12 -25.77 68.28 22.45
C SER A 12 -27.17 68.04 21.86
N ILE A 13 -27.29 67.08 20.95
CA ILE A 13 -28.59 66.59 20.44
C ILE A 13 -28.78 65.16 20.94
N LEU A 14 -29.80 64.99 21.78
CA LEU A 14 -30.36 63.71 22.21
C LEU A 14 -31.03 63.02 21.01
N PHE A 15 -30.56 61.83 20.63
CA PHE A 15 -31.31 60.93 19.76
C PHE A 15 -31.94 59.80 20.59
N VAL A 16 -33.26 59.74 20.50
CA VAL A 16 -34.15 58.72 21.05
C VAL A 16 -33.82 57.37 20.40
N SER A 17 -33.49 56.36 21.23
CA SER A 17 -33.24 54.99 20.79
C SER A 17 -34.57 54.25 20.58
N CYS A 18 -34.93 54.03 19.31
CA CYS A 18 -35.96 53.06 18.94
C CYS A 18 -35.30 51.68 18.83
N SER A 19 -35.55 50.81 19.81
CA SER A 19 -35.11 49.41 19.83
C SER A 19 -35.82 48.61 18.74
N LYS A 20 -35.26 48.57 17.53
CA LYS A 20 -35.55 47.49 16.58
C LYS A 20 -34.80 46.25 17.06
N LYS A 21 -35.56 45.26 17.55
CA LYS A 21 -35.08 43.92 17.84
C LYS A 21 -34.49 43.36 16.54
N GLN A 22 -33.17 43.30 16.47
CA GLN A 22 -32.45 42.67 15.37
C GLN A 22 -32.70 41.18 15.51
N GLU A 23 -33.51 40.61 14.61
CA GLU A 23 -33.56 39.15 14.47
C GLU A 23 -32.15 38.70 14.07
N GLU A 24 -31.49 37.96 14.95
CA GLU A 24 -30.31 37.21 14.59
C GLU A 24 -30.70 36.28 13.43
N PRO A 25 -29.95 36.27 12.31
CA PRO A 25 -30.17 35.28 11.28
C PRO A 25 -29.96 33.91 11.92
N ALA A 26 -30.99 33.06 11.86
CA ALA A 26 -30.90 31.68 12.28
C ALA A 26 -29.66 31.05 11.60
N PRO A 27 -28.88 30.20 12.31
CA PRO A 27 -27.73 29.57 11.71
C PRO A 27 -28.24 28.76 10.51
N GLU A 28 -27.83 29.17 9.31
CA GLU A 28 -28.10 28.45 8.08
C GLU A 28 -27.64 27.00 8.31
N LYS A 29 -28.60 26.09 8.48
CA LYS A 29 -28.35 24.67 8.31
C LYS A 29 -27.97 24.51 6.84
N LYS A 30 -26.69 24.71 6.51
CA LYS A 30 -26.13 24.33 5.21
C LYS A 30 -26.54 22.88 5.00
N ASN A 31 -27.48 22.69 4.08
CA ASN A 31 -28.02 21.39 3.76
C ASN A 31 -26.82 20.52 3.37
N LYS A 32 -26.54 19.46 4.13
CA LYS A 32 -25.37 18.60 3.90
C LYS A 32 -25.32 18.09 2.45
N ALA A 33 -26.49 17.91 1.83
CA ALA A 33 -26.61 17.57 0.42
C ALA A 33 -26.18 18.73 -0.49
N LEU A 34 -26.58 19.97 -0.20
CA LEU A 34 -26.18 21.17 -0.96
C LEU A 34 -24.67 21.46 -0.80
N ALA A 35 -24.11 21.31 0.41
CA ALA A 35 -22.67 21.40 0.63
C ALA A 35 -21.86 20.22 0.05
N ALA A 36 -22.52 19.10 -0.28
CA ALA A 36 -21.94 17.99 -1.02
C ALA A 36 -22.05 18.19 -2.55
N LEU A 37 -23.14 18.81 -3.02
CA LEU A 37 -23.35 19.24 -4.41
C LEU A 37 -22.46 20.43 -4.79
N GLU A 38 -22.21 21.37 -3.88
CA GLU A 38 -21.22 22.46 -4.08
C GLU A 38 -19.78 21.93 -4.15
N ARG A 39 -19.53 20.75 -3.55
CA ARG A 39 -18.28 19.97 -3.69
C ARG A 39 -18.29 19.01 -4.90
N GLN A 40 -19.42 18.84 -5.59
CA GLN A 40 -19.51 18.08 -6.85
C GLN A 40 -19.07 18.92 -8.07
N ASN A 41 -18.94 20.24 -7.92
CA ASN A 41 -18.02 20.97 -8.79
C ASN A 41 -16.65 20.42 -8.46
N TYR A 42 -16.18 19.50 -9.31
CA TYR A 42 -14.85 18.92 -9.29
C TYR A 42 -13.87 19.93 -8.71
N GLU A 43 -13.17 19.56 -7.62
CA GLU A 43 -11.83 20.12 -7.45
C GLU A 43 -11.06 19.61 -8.68
N GLU A 44 -11.13 20.36 -9.80
CA GLU A 44 -10.51 20.04 -11.10
C GLU A 44 -8.98 19.88 -10.97
N ASP A 45 -8.43 20.21 -9.81
CA ASP A 45 -7.03 20.09 -9.43
C ASP A 45 -6.69 18.80 -8.63
N GLY A 46 -7.63 17.86 -8.48
CA GLY A 46 -7.50 16.67 -7.64
C GLY A 46 -7.39 15.32 -8.36
N PHE A 47 -7.08 14.26 -7.61
CA PHE A 47 -7.13 12.87 -8.09
C PHE A 47 -8.48 12.23 -7.75
N PRO A 48 -9.04 11.34 -8.61
CA PRO A 48 -10.23 10.58 -8.25
C PRO A 48 -10.01 9.72 -7.00
N ASP A 49 -11.02 9.68 -6.12
CA ASP A 49 -10.96 8.94 -4.86
C ASP A 49 -10.92 7.43 -5.07
N PHE A 50 -11.81 6.89 -5.91
CA PHE A 50 -11.91 5.46 -6.17
C PHE A 50 -12.47 5.13 -7.56
N GLY A 51 -12.24 3.90 -8.02
CA GLY A 51 -12.69 3.45 -9.35
C GLY A 51 -14.00 2.67 -9.33
N TYR A 52 -14.31 2.00 -8.22
CA TYR A 52 -15.44 1.08 -8.15
C TYR A 52 -16.30 1.29 -6.93
N MET A 53 -17.60 1.43 -7.13
CA MET A 53 -18.58 1.57 -6.05
C MET A 53 -19.94 1.06 -6.51
N VAL A 54 -20.78 0.66 -5.55
CA VAL A 54 -22.22 0.51 -5.80
C VAL A 54 -22.83 1.84 -6.27
N SER A 55 -24.02 1.80 -6.87
CA SER A 55 -24.69 3.04 -7.26
C SER A 55 -24.96 3.94 -6.04
N PRO A 56 -25.01 5.28 -6.21
CA PRO A 56 -25.34 6.18 -5.10
C PRO A 56 -26.69 5.88 -4.42
N GLN A 57 -27.66 5.38 -5.18
CA GLN A 57 -28.96 4.97 -4.63
C GLN A 57 -28.81 3.71 -3.78
N GLU A 58 -28.14 2.69 -4.30
CA GLU A 58 -27.88 1.46 -3.55
C GLU A 58 -27.08 1.71 -2.27
N TYR A 59 -26.07 2.59 -2.30
CA TYR A 59 -25.34 2.99 -1.11
C TYR A 59 -26.28 3.56 -0.03
N ARG A 60 -27.11 4.55 -0.40
CA ARG A 60 -28.04 5.19 0.55
C ARG A 60 -29.08 4.22 1.12
N ASP A 61 -29.53 3.27 0.30
CA ASP A 61 -30.58 2.33 0.67
C ASP A 61 -30.07 1.15 1.50
N LYS A 62 -28.85 0.65 1.22
CA LYS A 62 -28.36 -0.62 1.78
C LYS A 62 -27.11 -0.50 2.64
N TYR A 63 -26.26 0.48 2.39
CA TYR A 63 -24.95 0.62 3.03
C TYR A 63 -24.67 2.01 3.63
N PRO A 64 -25.67 2.74 4.19
CA PRO A 64 -25.46 4.10 4.69
C PRO A 64 -24.57 4.17 5.94
N ASP A 65 -24.29 3.04 6.56
CA ASP A 65 -23.41 2.88 7.72
C ASP A 65 -21.95 2.55 7.34
N GLN A 66 -21.69 2.16 6.10
CA GLN A 66 -20.35 1.90 5.60
C GLN A 66 -19.63 3.21 5.25
N PRO A 67 -18.30 3.29 5.42
CA PRO A 67 -17.55 4.48 5.03
C PRO A 67 -17.63 4.73 3.51
N ILE A 68 -17.34 5.98 3.12
CA ILE A 68 -17.01 6.32 1.74
C ILE A 68 -15.53 6.71 1.74
N PHE A 69 -14.74 5.99 0.96
CA PHE A 69 -13.32 6.25 0.85
C PHE A 69 -13.05 7.64 0.29
N ARG A 70 -12.02 8.28 0.84
CA ARG A 70 -11.48 9.54 0.36
C ARG A 70 -9.97 9.42 0.28
N LEU A 71 -9.43 9.74 -0.88
CA LEU A 71 -8.01 9.81 -1.11
C LEU A 71 -7.44 11.03 -0.36
N LYS A 72 -6.24 10.88 0.20
CA LYS A 72 -5.57 11.93 0.98
C LYS A 72 -4.23 12.20 0.35
N THR A 73 -4.19 13.25 -0.48
CA THR A 73 -3.04 13.63 -1.34
C THR A 73 -2.63 15.09 -1.16
N ASP A 74 -3.07 15.73 -0.08
CA ASP A 74 -2.60 17.04 0.42
C ASP A 74 -1.18 16.92 1.00
N PHE A 75 -0.27 16.40 0.18
CA PHE A 75 1.10 16.07 0.51
C PHE A 75 1.88 17.31 0.99
N PRO A 76 2.84 17.16 1.92
CA PRO A 76 3.66 18.27 2.36
C PRO A 76 4.56 18.75 1.20
N SER A 77 4.58 20.07 0.97
CA SER A 77 5.43 20.71 -0.05
C SER A 77 6.88 20.93 0.39
N GLU A 78 7.14 20.80 1.69
CA GLU A 78 8.45 20.91 2.32
C GLU A 78 8.82 19.59 2.98
N MET A 79 10.11 19.25 2.97
CA MET A 79 10.61 18.05 3.62
C MET A 79 10.34 18.10 5.13
N PRO A 80 9.59 17.14 5.70
CA PRO A 80 9.40 17.06 7.14
C PRO A 80 10.76 16.91 7.84
N LYS A 81 10.94 17.54 9.00
CA LYS A 81 12.24 17.52 9.72
C LYS A 81 12.35 16.39 10.71
N GLU A 82 11.24 16.04 11.37
CA GLU A 82 11.22 15.01 12.40
C GLU A 82 11.49 13.62 11.81
N MET A 83 12.19 12.80 12.58
CA MET A 83 12.49 11.41 12.24
C MET A 83 11.67 10.48 13.13
N PRO A 84 11.19 9.34 12.61
CA PRO A 84 10.51 8.36 13.46
C PRO A 84 11.41 7.88 14.59
N LYS A 85 10.94 7.98 15.85
CA LYS A 85 11.73 7.64 17.05
C LYS A 85 12.20 6.20 17.09
N PHE A 86 11.45 5.27 16.47
CA PHE A 86 11.85 3.86 16.41
C PHE A 86 13.20 3.64 15.69
N LEU A 87 13.67 4.60 14.88
CA LEU A 87 14.99 4.53 14.23
C LEU A 87 16.15 4.52 15.23
N GLU A 88 15.91 4.85 16.49
CA GLU A 88 16.88 4.67 17.58
C GLU A 88 17.14 3.18 17.90
N ILE A 89 16.21 2.28 17.54
CA ILE A 89 16.32 0.83 17.76
C ILE A 89 17.04 0.19 16.59
N ASP A 90 18.14 -0.52 16.83
CA ASP A 90 18.91 -1.23 15.79
C ASP A 90 18.20 -2.49 15.33
N PHE A 91 17.66 -2.49 14.10
CA PHE A 91 16.91 -3.62 13.56
C PHE A 91 17.76 -4.89 13.41
N LYS A 92 19.10 -4.79 13.34
CA LYS A 92 19.99 -5.96 13.27
C LYS A 92 20.26 -6.55 14.66
N LYS A 93 20.11 -5.76 15.73
CA LYS A 93 20.39 -6.18 17.12
C LYS A 93 19.11 -6.53 17.90
N GLU A 94 18.07 -5.74 17.75
CA GLU A 94 16.79 -5.89 18.44
C GLU A 94 15.61 -5.97 17.42
N PRO A 95 15.62 -6.92 16.46
CA PRO A 95 14.67 -6.96 15.35
C PRO A 95 13.20 -7.02 15.79
N LEU A 96 12.88 -7.79 16.84
CA LEU A 96 11.51 -7.89 17.34
C LEU A 96 11.01 -6.56 17.94
N LYS A 97 11.84 -5.91 18.75
CA LYS A 97 11.51 -4.60 19.32
C LYS A 97 11.37 -3.53 18.24
N TYR A 98 12.22 -3.58 17.20
CA TYR A 98 12.14 -2.68 16.07
C TYR A 98 10.82 -2.84 15.32
N ILE A 99 10.45 -4.06 14.89
CA ILE A 99 9.24 -4.27 14.10
C ILE A 99 7.97 -3.90 14.88
N GLU A 100 7.93 -4.20 16.19
CA GLU A 100 6.81 -3.82 17.06
C GLU A 100 6.72 -2.30 17.22
N ALA A 101 7.84 -1.60 17.36
CA ALA A 101 7.86 -0.14 17.41
C ALA A 101 7.41 0.50 16.09
N VAL A 102 7.71 -0.10 14.93
CA VAL A 102 7.20 0.38 13.65
C VAL A 102 5.69 0.12 13.50
N ARG A 103 5.18 -1.04 13.93
CA ARG A 103 3.73 -1.30 14.01
C ARG A 103 3.05 -0.22 14.85
N ASP A 104 3.57 0.03 16.05
CA ASP A 104 2.99 0.99 16.96
C ASP A 104 3.05 2.41 16.38
N TYR A 105 4.13 2.76 15.65
CA TYR A 105 4.18 3.98 14.84
C TYR A 105 3.08 4.00 13.74
N GLY A 106 2.86 2.89 13.06
CA GLY A 106 1.78 2.77 12.08
C GLY A 106 0.38 2.93 12.67
N PHE A 107 0.16 2.46 13.90
CA PHE A 107 -1.14 2.44 14.55
C PHE A 107 -1.42 3.68 15.39
N GLU A 108 -0.42 4.49 15.73
CA GLU A 108 -0.62 5.65 16.58
C GLU A 108 -1.59 6.67 15.93
N GLY A 109 -2.76 6.84 16.55
CA GLY A 109 -3.85 7.66 16.02
C GLY A 109 -4.68 7.01 14.90
N ASN A 110 -4.24 5.86 14.35
CA ASN A 110 -5.02 5.07 13.40
C ASN A 110 -5.88 4.05 14.17
N THR A 111 -7.18 4.09 13.93
CA THR A 111 -8.15 3.14 14.50
C THR A 111 -8.43 1.99 13.53
N GLU A 112 -9.27 1.03 13.94
CA GLU A 112 -9.75 -0.07 13.08
C GLU A 112 -10.49 0.37 11.81
N GLU A 113 -10.86 1.65 11.68
CA GLU A 113 -11.40 2.23 10.43
C GLU A 113 -10.33 2.58 9.39
N TRP A 114 -9.06 2.66 9.80
CA TRP A 114 -7.91 2.99 8.93
C TRP A 114 -8.05 4.28 8.10
N ASN A 115 -8.71 5.30 8.66
CA ASN A 115 -8.97 6.57 7.98
C ASN A 115 -7.96 7.66 8.39
N PRO A 116 -7.06 8.11 7.49
CA PRO A 116 -6.00 9.05 7.85
C PRO A 116 -6.51 10.47 8.13
N PHE A 117 -7.73 10.85 7.72
CA PHE A 117 -8.32 12.14 8.10
C PHE A 117 -8.73 12.20 9.59
N LYS A 118 -8.94 11.02 10.21
CA LYS A 118 -9.28 10.91 11.63
C LYS A 118 -8.04 10.85 12.52
N ASN A 119 -6.85 10.57 11.97
CA ASN A 119 -5.62 10.58 12.74
C ASN A 119 -5.27 12.00 13.21
N LYS A 120 -5.10 12.19 14.52
CA LYS A 120 -4.74 13.48 15.15
C LYS A 120 -3.31 13.52 15.69
N VAL A 121 -2.57 12.43 15.56
CA VAL A 121 -1.19 12.31 16.05
C VAL A 121 -0.20 12.62 14.93
N ARG A 122 -0.44 12.10 13.72
CA ARG A 122 0.42 12.32 12.55
C ARG A 122 -0.38 12.28 11.25
N SER A 123 0.15 12.95 10.24
CA SER A 123 -0.41 12.91 8.90
C SER A 123 0.04 11.65 8.17
N TRP A 124 -0.93 10.95 7.61
CA TRP A 124 -0.76 9.81 6.71
C TRP A 124 -1.43 10.14 5.38
N TYR A 125 -0.93 9.56 4.30
CA TYR A 125 -1.39 9.85 2.94
C TYR A 125 -1.62 8.57 2.14
N HIS A 126 -2.34 8.72 1.04
CA HIS A 126 -2.57 7.68 0.06
C HIS A 126 -1.75 7.97 -1.21
N ILE A 127 -1.38 6.92 -1.96
CA ILE A 127 -0.76 7.04 -3.28
C ILE A 127 -1.89 7.24 -4.31
N PRO A 128 -1.81 8.26 -5.20
CA PRO A 128 -2.85 8.50 -6.20
C PRO A 128 -2.79 7.49 -7.35
N TRP A 129 -3.75 7.58 -8.27
CA TRP A 129 -3.80 6.75 -9.49
C TRP A 129 -3.89 5.25 -9.28
N LEU A 130 -4.29 4.81 -8.09
CA LEU A 130 -4.64 3.41 -7.82
C LEU A 130 -6.12 3.09 -8.09
N HIS A 131 -6.92 4.10 -8.42
CA HIS A 131 -8.35 3.96 -8.68
C HIS A 131 -8.72 3.18 -9.96
N PRO A 132 -8.04 3.38 -11.11
CA PRO A 132 -8.47 2.72 -12.33
C PRO A 132 -7.96 1.28 -12.37
N SER A 133 -8.60 0.45 -13.17
CA SER A 133 -8.03 -0.83 -13.60
C SER A 133 -7.22 -0.63 -14.87
N VAL A 134 -6.08 -1.29 -14.97
CA VAL A 134 -5.50 -1.60 -16.29
C VAL A 134 -6.46 -2.54 -17.00
N GLU A 135 -6.80 -2.26 -18.26
CA GLU A 135 -7.66 -3.09 -19.09
C GLU A 135 -6.86 -3.97 -20.05
N GLY A 136 -7.45 -5.08 -20.49
CA GLY A 136 -6.89 -5.95 -21.52
C GLY A 136 -6.41 -7.32 -21.04
N PRO A 137 -6.04 -8.22 -21.97
CA PRO A 137 -5.79 -9.63 -21.69
C PRO A 137 -4.57 -9.90 -20.80
N ASN A 138 -3.72 -8.91 -20.59
CA ASN A 138 -2.52 -8.99 -19.76
C ASN A 138 -2.60 -8.14 -18.48
N ALA A 139 -3.76 -7.55 -18.19
CA ALA A 139 -3.96 -6.73 -17.00
C ALA A 139 -3.75 -7.57 -15.74
N TYR A 140 -2.95 -7.04 -14.81
CA TYR A 140 -2.73 -7.66 -13.52
C TYR A 140 -2.65 -6.58 -12.43
N PRO A 141 -3.37 -6.76 -11.30
CA PRO A 141 -4.40 -7.78 -11.10
C PRO A 141 -5.59 -7.53 -12.05
N PRO A 142 -6.26 -8.60 -12.55
CA PRO A 142 -7.40 -8.43 -13.45
C PRO A 142 -8.57 -7.78 -12.72
N ASN A 143 -9.20 -6.79 -13.37
CA ASN A 143 -10.28 -5.98 -12.78
C ASN A 143 -9.85 -5.34 -11.45
N GLY A 144 -8.63 -4.80 -11.42
CA GLY A 144 -8.02 -4.12 -10.28
C GLY A 144 -8.73 -2.81 -9.89
N GLY A 145 -7.95 -1.83 -9.43
CA GLY A 145 -8.48 -0.54 -8.96
C GLY A 145 -9.09 -0.56 -7.55
N THR A 146 -9.15 0.62 -6.93
CA THR A 146 -9.66 0.80 -5.56
C THR A 146 -11.19 0.68 -5.50
N GLU A 147 -11.69 -0.01 -4.48
CA GLU A 147 -13.11 -0.01 -4.11
C GLU A 147 -13.48 1.19 -3.22
N GLY A 148 -14.75 1.58 -3.25
CA GLY A 148 -15.21 2.87 -2.72
C GLY A 148 -15.59 2.91 -1.24
N PHE A 149 -15.62 1.79 -0.49
CA PHE A 149 -15.90 1.84 0.95
C PHE A 149 -14.65 2.22 1.75
N HIS A 150 -13.56 1.49 1.54
CA HIS A 150 -12.33 1.59 2.31
C HIS A 150 -11.11 1.95 1.45
N GLY A 151 -11.22 1.99 0.12
CA GLY A 151 -10.10 2.29 -0.78
C GLY A 151 -9.21 1.09 -1.03
N LEU A 152 -9.72 -0.13 -0.82
CA LEU A 152 -8.93 -1.34 -0.99
C LEU A 152 -8.64 -1.61 -2.48
N ILE A 153 -7.39 -1.89 -2.83
CA ILE A 153 -6.98 -2.35 -4.16
C ILE A 153 -6.85 -3.86 -4.20
N LYS A 154 -7.28 -4.49 -5.30
CA LYS A 154 -7.02 -5.92 -5.54
C LYS A 154 -5.51 -6.14 -5.67
N GLU A 155 -4.97 -7.20 -5.09
CA GLU A 155 -3.52 -7.43 -5.01
C GLU A 155 -3.11 -8.80 -5.52
N ALA A 156 -3.65 -9.86 -4.92
CA ALA A 156 -3.16 -11.22 -5.13
C ALA A 156 -4.27 -12.27 -5.03
N PRO A 157 -4.12 -13.42 -5.74
CA PRO A 157 -4.96 -14.59 -5.51
C PRO A 157 -4.51 -15.32 -4.24
N LEU A 158 -5.46 -16.01 -3.60
CA LEU A 158 -5.20 -17.00 -2.56
C LEU A 158 -5.71 -18.37 -3.00
N GLY A 159 -4.76 -19.27 -3.18
CA GLY A 159 -4.99 -20.61 -3.71
C GLY A 159 -5.34 -21.65 -2.64
N PRO A 160 -5.63 -22.89 -3.07
CA PRO A 160 -5.87 -23.99 -2.16
C PRO A 160 -4.66 -24.23 -1.25
N LEU A 161 -4.93 -24.56 0.01
CA LEU A 161 -3.97 -24.96 1.04
C LEU A 161 -2.98 -23.87 1.48
N GLN A 162 -2.92 -22.72 0.80
CA GLN A 162 -1.94 -21.66 1.04
C GLN A 162 -1.95 -21.13 2.48
N LEU A 163 -3.14 -20.89 3.04
CA LEU A 163 -3.29 -20.40 4.43
C LEU A 163 -3.41 -21.54 5.47
N GLY A 164 -3.34 -22.80 5.05
CA GLY A 164 -3.46 -23.96 5.92
C GLY A 164 -4.36 -25.07 5.36
N PRO A 165 -4.40 -26.24 6.03
CA PRO A 165 -5.02 -27.45 5.49
C PRO A 165 -6.54 -27.35 5.30
N GLY A 166 -7.21 -26.40 5.95
CA GLY A 166 -8.66 -26.20 5.87
C GLY A 166 -9.14 -25.32 4.71
N LEU A 167 -8.23 -24.61 4.02
CA LEU A 167 -8.56 -23.80 2.84
C LEU A 167 -8.50 -24.70 1.60
N LYS A 168 -9.62 -25.22 1.11
CA LYS A 168 -9.64 -26.08 -0.08
C LYS A 168 -9.68 -25.30 -1.38
N GLY A 169 -9.95 -24.00 -1.32
CA GLY A 169 -9.97 -23.12 -2.47
C GLY A 169 -11.35 -23.07 -3.13
N VAL A 170 -11.51 -22.10 -4.02
CA VAL A 170 -12.72 -21.90 -4.82
C VAL A 170 -12.33 -21.77 -6.29
N ASP A 171 -13.29 -21.99 -7.18
CA ASP A 171 -13.03 -21.79 -8.60
C ASP A 171 -12.72 -20.31 -8.89
N GLY A 172 -11.52 -20.06 -9.44
CA GLY A 172 -11.03 -18.70 -9.72
C GLY A 172 -10.29 -18.02 -8.56
N ASP A 173 -9.97 -18.76 -7.49
CA ASP A 173 -9.25 -18.33 -6.28
C ASP A 173 -9.95 -17.25 -5.44
N TYR A 174 -9.63 -17.25 -4.15
CA TYR A 174 -9.96 -16.13 -3.26
C TYR A 174 -9.13 -14.90 -3.64
N SER A 175 -9.59 -13.72 -3.25
CA SER A 175 -8.91 -12.46 -3.49
C SER A 175 -8.31 -11.87 -2.22
N VAL A 176 -7.15 -11.26 -2.38
CA VAL A 176 -6.55 -10.34 -1.41
C VAL A 176 -6.70 -8.92 -1.92
N TYR A 177 -7.15 -8.05 -1.03
CA TYR A 177 -7.36 -6.63 -1.24
C TYR A 177 -6.59 -5.84 -0.18
N ALA A 178 -5.91 -4.75 -0.53
CA ALA A 178 -5.05 -4.03 0.39
C ALA A 178 -5.27 -2.52 0.39
N ILE A 179 -4.88 -1.89 1.49
CA ILE A 179 -4.77 -0.44 1.62
C ILE A 179 -3.43 -0.08 2.25
N THR A 180 -2.78 0.93 1.70
CA THR A 180 -1.48 1.42 2.19
C THR A 180 -1.61 2.85 2.66
N LEU A 181 -1.01 3.14 3.82
CA LEU A 181 -0.71 4.49 4.26
C LEU A 181 0.79 4.75 4.14
N ILE A 182 1.13 5.93 3.65
CA ILE A 182 2.50 6.44 3.60
C ILE A 182 2.64 7.64 4.54
N ASN A 183 3.76 7.74 5.26
CA ASN A 183 3.98 8.86 6.16
C ASN A 183 4.33 10.15 5.40
N ASP A 184 4.50 11.24 6.14
CA ASP A 184 4.83 12.58 5.61
C ASP A 184 6.10 12.63 4.76
N LYS A 185 7.13 11.84 5.07
CA LYS A 185 8.37 11.73 4.27
C LYS A 185 8.11 11.16 2.89
N ALA A 186 7.35 10.07 2.79
CA ALA A 186 6.91 9.56 1.49
C ALA A 186 5.89 10.50 0.82
N GLY A 187 5.03 11.16 1.60
CA GLY A 187 4.14 12.21 1.12
C GLY A 187 4.92 13.32 0.39
N TYR A 188 6.03 13.79 0.95
CA TYR A 188 6.90 14.78 0.29
C TYR A 188 7.47 14.28 -1.04
N ALA A 189 7.86 13.01 -1.13
CA ALA A 189 8.27 12.42 -2.40
C ALA A 189 7.12 12.39 -3.41
N MET A 190 5.90 12.08 -2.98
CA MET A 190 4.71 12.14 -3.83
C MET A 190 4.36 13.57 -4.25
N TYR A 191 4.54 14.58 -3.38
CA TYR A 191 4.44 15.99 -3.77
C TYR A 191 5.42 16.33 -4.89
N LYS A 192 6.69 15.94 -4.77
CA LYS A 192 7.70 16.17 -5.83
C LYS A 192 7.31 15.49 -7.15
N MET A 193 6.76 14.28 -7.07
CA MET A 193 6.37 13.49 -8.24
C MET A 193 5.16 14.10 -8.94
N TRP A 194 4.15 14.49 -8.19
CA TRP A 194 2.85 14.92 -8.70
C TRP A 194 2.63 16.43 -8.62
N LYS A 195 3.71 17.22 -8.49
CA LYS A 195 3.64 18.69 -8.45
C LYS A 195 2.90 19.28 -9.65
N ASP A 196 3.12 18.68 -10.82
CA ASP A 196 2.26 18.84 -11.99
C ASP A 196 1.48 17.54 -12.16
N THR A 197 0.18 17.58 -11.84
CA THR A 197 -0.70 16.41 -11.88
C THR A 197 -0.93 15.88 -13.29
N GLN A 198 -0.63 16.68 -14.32
CA GLN A 198 -0.73 16.31 -15.74
C GLN A 198 0.60 15.85 -16.33
N ASN A 199 1.73 16.06 -15.63
CA ASN A 199 3.06 15.65 -16.06
C ASN A 199 3.92 15.21 -14.86
N PRO A 200 3.69 13.99 -14.32
CA PRO A 200 4.44 13.52 -13.17
C PRO A 200 5.94 13.41 -13.44
N ASN A 201 6.74 13.80 -12.46
CA ASN A 201 8.19 13.66 -12.50
C ASN A 201 8.63 12.24 -12.12
N ILE A 202 8.77 11.38 -13.13
CA ILE A 202 9.21 9.98 -12.98
C ILE A 202 10.64 9.80 -12.44
N LYS A 203 11.42 10.89 -12.32
CA LYS A 203 12.81 10.85 -11.85
C LYS A 203 12.95 10.92 -10.33
N VAL A 204 11.88 11.26 -9.62
CA VAL A 204 11.92 11.59 -8.18
C VAL A 204 12.46 10.45 -7.31
N LEU A 205 12.20 9.21 -7.69
CA LEU A 205 12.63 8.03 -6.93
C LEU A 205 13.85 7.34 -7.53
N ASP A 206 14.45 7.92 -8.56
CA ASP A 206 15.57 7.32 -9.27
C ASP A 206 16.88 8.01 -8.92
N LYS A 207 17.80 7.27 -8.30
CA LYS A 207 19.06 7.78 -7.75
C LYS A 207 20.02 8.37 -8.78
N ARG A 208 19.76 8.17 -10.08
CA ARG A 208 20.55 8.80 -11.16
C ARG A 208 20.28 10.29 -11.28
N TYR A 209 19.25 10.79 -10.61
CA TYR A 209 18.84 12.19 -10.60
C TYR A 209 18.92 12.78 -9.19
N ASP A 210 18.93 14.11 -9.10
CA ASP A 210 19.14 14.85 -7.86
C ASP A 210 18.09 14.50 -6.80
N ASP A 211 18.57 14.15 -5.60
CA ASP A 211 17.76 13.72 -4.45
C ASP A 211 16.79 12.56 -4.77
N GLY A 212 17.25 11.64 -5.64
CA GLY A 212 16.52 10.46 -6.07
C GLY A 212 16.39 9.39 -4.99
N GLY A 213 15.17 8.87 -4.85
CA GLY A 213 14.79 7.85 -3.85
C GLY A 213 13.86 8.42 -2.79
N PHE A 214 13.26 7.55 -1.99
CA PHE A 214 12.49 8.00 -0.85
C PHE A 214 13.41 8.56 0.24
N PRO A 215 13.00 9.64 0.93
CA PRO A 215 13.73 10.17 2.07
C PRO A 215 13.93 9.14 3.19
N THR A 216 15.07 9.21 3.89
CA THR A 216 15.27 8.50 5.16
C THR A 216 14.14 8.79 6.15
N GLY A 217 13.67 7.75 6.84
CA GLY A 217 12.52 7.81 7.74
C GLY A 217 11.18 7.68 7.03
N THR A 218 11.16 7.45 5.72
CA THR A 218 9.97 7.01 5.01
C THR A 218 9.44 5.70 5.58
N VAL A 219 8.13 5.63 5.79
CA VAL A 219 7.41 4.44 6.26
C VAL A 219 6.17 4.20 5.41
N PHE A 220 6.03 2.96 4.96
CA PHE A 220 4.79 2.43 4.40
C PHE A 220 4.19 1.46 5.41
N VAL A 221 2.88 1.51 5.58
CA VAL A 221 2.12 0.54 6.37
C VAL A 221 0.94 0.07 5.53
N LYS A 222 0.95 -1.20 5.16
CA LYS A 222 -0.03 -1.82 4.27
C LYS A 222 -0.82 -2.88 5.02
N LEU A 223 -2.14 -2.78 5.01
CA LEU A 223 -3.03 -3.83 5.50
C LEU A 223 -3.57 -4.62 4.31
N LEU A 224 -3.59 -5.94 4.44
CA LEU A 224 -4.13 -6.86 3.44
C LEU A 224 -5.29 -7.64 4.04
N PHE A 225 -6.41 -7.62 3.34
CA PHE A 225 -7.65 -8.29 3.68
C PHE A 225 -7.96 -9.37 2.66
N THR A 226 -8.56 -10.46 3.09
CA THR A 226 -9.00 -11.55 2.21
C THR A 226 -10.49 -11.80 2.33
N ASP A 227 -11.12 -12.21 1.23
CA ASP A 227 -12.48 -12.73 1.25
C ASP A 227 -12.55 -14.23 1.61
N ALA A 228 -11.42 -14.86 1.97
CA ALA A 228 -11.34 -16.22 2.48
C ALA A 228 -11.52 -16.28 4.02
N PRO A 229 -12.00 -17.41 4.58
CA PRO A 229 -12.60 -18.54 3.88
C PRO A 229 -14.09 -18.30 3.57
N LYS A 230 -14.63 -18.99 2.56
CA LYS A 230 -16.08 -19.05 2.27
C LYS A 230 -16.57 -20.49 2.21
N GLY A 231 -17.89 -20.68 2.33
CA GLY A 231 -18.51 -21.99 2.18
C GLY A 231 -18.07 -22.98 3.27
N THR A 232 -17.50 -24.11 2.86
CA THR A 232 -17.01 -25.16 3.76
C THR A 232 -15.54 -25.01 4.14
N ASP A 233 -14.83 -24.04 3.57
CA ASP A 233 -13.44 -23.78 3.92
C ASP A 233 -13.31 -23.20 5.33
N PHE A 234 -12.17 -23.44 5.96
CA PHE A 234 -11.80 -22.78 7.20
C PHE A 234 -10.31 -22.49 7.26
N VAL A 235 -9.93 -21.40 7.91
CA VAL A 235 -8.54 -21.04 8.21
C VAL A 235 -8.41 -20.91 9.72
N ASP A 236 -7.63 -21.79 10.33
CA ASP A 236 -7.58 -22.01 11.78
C ASP A 236 -7.33 -20.73 12.60
N TYR A 237 -6.52 -19.81 12.07
CA TYR A 237 -6.17 -18.56 12.75
C TYR A 237 -7.03 -17.36 12.35
N LEU A 238 -7.87 -17.44 11.31
CA LEU A 238 -8.80 -16.37 10.90
C LEU A 238 -10.15 -16.46 11.64
N VAL A 239 -10.10 -16.74 12.94
CA VAL A 239 -11.27 -16.72 13.84
C VAL A 239 -11.39 -15.36 14.53
N ASN A 240 -12.59 -14.86 14.84
CA ASN A 240 -12.77 -13.51 15.40
C ASN A 240 -12.04 -12.38 14.61
N PRO A 241 -12.09 -12.35 13.27
CA PRO A 241 -11.34 -11.40 12.46
C PRO A 241 -11.75 -9.94 12.68
N LEU A 242 -10.85 -9.01 12.32
CA LEU A 242 -11.27 -7.66 11.94
C LEU A 242 -11.89 -7.77 10.55
N THR A 243 -13.17 -7.45 10.44
CA THR A 243 -13.95 -7.60 9.20
C THR A 243 -14.45 -6.26 8.72
N TRP A 244 -14.33 -6.01 7.42
CA TRP A 244 -14.94 -4.88 6.72
C TRP A 244 -15.88 -5.37 5.62
N LYS A 245 -16.85 -4.55 5.22
CA LYS A 245 -17.55 -4.73 3.96
C LYS A 245 -16.77 -4.01 2.85
N ALA A 246 -16.54 -4.70 1.75
CA ALA A 246 -15.79 -4.16 0.62
C ALA A 246 -16.51 -4.47 -0.70
N TYR A 247 -16.42 -3.58 -1.69
CA TYR A 247 -17.00 -3.80 -3.03
C TYR A 247 -15.97 -4.46 -3.97
N ILE A 248 -15.91 -5.79 -3.92
CA ILE A 248 -14.83 -6.61 -4.51
C ILE A 248 -15.34 -7.53 -5.62
N THR A 249 -14.46 -8.06 -6.47
CA THR A 249 -14.80 -9.13 -7.43
C THR A 249 -15.21 -10.43 -6.71
N GLU A 250 -16.10 -11.23 -7.32
CA GLU A 250 -16.60 -12.48 -6.72
C GLU A 250 -15.50 -13.53 -6.49
N ASN A 251 -14.45 -13.51 -7.30
CA ASN A 251 -13.21 -14.30 -7.18
C ASN A 251 -12.05 -13.53 -7.83
N PHE A 252 -10.83 -14.07 -7.80
CA PHE A 252 -9.67 -13.36 -8.33
C PHE A 252 -9.58 -13.42 -9.86
N TRP A 253 -9.70 -14.61 -10.48
CA TRP A 253 -9.36 -14.81 -11.90
C TRP A 253 -10.53 -14.85 -12.88
N LYS A 254 -11.69 -15.36 -12.47
CA LYS A 254 -12.79 -15.77 -13.37
C LYS A 254 -13.97 -14.82 -13.43
N SER A 255 -14.03 -13.82 -12.56
CA SER A 255 -15.14 -12.86 -12.51
C SER A 255 -14.64 -11.41 -12.52
N ASP A 256 -15.24 -10.59 -13.39
CA ASP A 256 -15.16 -9.12 -13.38
C ASP A 256 -16.30 -8.48 -12.57
N LYS A 257 -17.33 -9.26 -12.25
CA LYS A 257 -18.48 -8.79 -11.48
C LYS A 257 -18.08 -8.52 -10.04
N ARG A 258 -18.39 -7.29 -9.59
CA ARG A 258 -18.19 -6.84 -8.22
C ARG A 258 -19.45 -6.98 -7.36
N VAL A 259 -19.25 -7.38 -6.11
CA VAL A 259 -20.28 -7.59 -5.08
C VAL A 259 -19.81 -6.99 -3.76
N VAL A 260 -20.75 -6.59 -2.91
CA VAL A 260 -20.41 -6.23 -1.52
C VAL A 260 -20.22 -7.53 -0.74
N SER A 261 -19.00 -7.75 -0.25
CA SER A 261 -18.62 -8.94 0.50
C SER A 261 -17.89 -8.57 1.78
N ASP A 262 -17.88 -9.48 2.74
CA ASP A 262 -17.05 -9.35 3.93
C ASP A 262 -15.61 -9.72 3.57
N VAL A 263 -14.65 -8.93 4.05
CA VAL A 263 -13.22 -9.19 3.94
C VAL A 263 -12.56 -9.11 5.32
N HIS A 264 -11.57 -9.95 5.56
CA HIS A 264 -10.96 -10.19 6.86
C HIS A 264 -9.48 -9.81 6.85
N LEU A 265 -9.02 -9.07 7.85
CA LEU A 265 -7.60 -8.72 7.98
C LEU A 265 -6.76 -10.00 8.06
N LEU A 266 -5.82 -10.14 7.13
CA LEU A 266 -4.96 -11.31 6.97
C LEU A 266 -3.51 -11.01 7.35
N GLN A 267 -3.00 -9.89 6.85
CA GLN A 267 -1.58 -9.56 6.89
C GLN A 267 -1.41 -8.04 7.02
N MET A 268 -0.27 -7.65 7.60
CA MET A 268 0.24 -6.28 7.50
C MET A 268 1.69 -6.33 7.05
N ASP A 269 2.04 -5.49 6.08
CA ASP A 269 3.41 -5.26 5.66
C ASP A 269 3.85 -3.84 6.01
N ILE A 270 5.14 -3.71 6.29
CA ILE A 270 5.81 -2.44 6.53
C ILE A 270 7.08 -2.36 5.68
N SER A 271 7.38 -1.17 5.17
CA SER A 271 8.69 -0.88 4.57
C SER A 271 9.23 0.44 5.11
N ILE A 272 10.51 0.45 5.46
CA ILE A 272 11.15 1.55 6.15
C ILE A 272 12.46 1.91 5.47
N ARG A 273 12.62 3.19 5.13
CA ARG A 273 13.87 3.76 4.66
C ARG A 273 14.77 4.06 5.86
N ASP A 274 15.53 3.06 6.29
CA ASP A 274 16.42 3.14 7.45
C ASP A 274 17.88 3.40 7.00
N PRO A 275 18.56 4.41 7.55
CA PRO A 275 19.91 4.76 7.10
C PRO A 275 20.96 3.68 7.41
N ARG A 276 20.70 2.76 8.35
CA ARG A 276 21.60 1.64 8.66
C ARG A 276 21.49 0.49 7.66
N ALA A 277 20.45 0.51 6.82
CA ALA A 277 20.31 -0.39 5.68
C ALA A 277 21.03 0.14 4.43
N ASP A 278 21.53 1.38 4.44
CA ASP A 278 22.17 2.02 3.28
C ASP A 278 23.41 1.28 2.82
N ARG A 279 23.63 1.32 1.49
CA ARG A 279 24.91 0.92 0.94
C ARG A 279 25.98 1.90 1.39
N SER A 280 26.97 1.38 2.09
CA SER A 280 28.09 2.16 2.63
C SER A 280 29.34 1.28 2.75
N ALA A 281 30.48 1.88 3.09
CA ALA A 281 31.71 1.11 3.33
C ALA A 281 31.53 0.03 4.42
N SER A 282 30.72 0.31 5.45
CA SER A 282 30.40 -0.62 6.53
C SER A 282 29.22 -1.57 6.22
N ASN A 283 28.49 -1.33 5.13
CA ASN A 283 27.37 -2.15 4.69
C ASN A 283 27.36 -2.23 3.15
N PRO A 284 28.35 -2.88 2.52
CA PRO A 284 28.54 -2.83 1.08
C PRO A 284 27.40 -3.50 0.28
N GLN A 285 26.61 -4.34 0.95
CA GLN A 285 25.44 -5.02 0.40
C GLN A 285 24.11 -4.35 0.80
N GLY A 286 24.16 -3.13 1.34
CA GLY A 286 22.98 -2.40 1.76
C GLY A 286 22.00 -2.12 0.62
N THR A 287 20.71 -2.25 0.95
CA THR A 287 19.58 -1.96 0.06
C THR A 287 18.94 -0.60 0.34
N GLY A 288 19.23 -0.01 1.49
CA GLY A 288 18.55 1.18 2.02
C GLY A 288 17.18 0.88 2.65
N TRP A 289 16.69 -0.35 2.60
CA TRP A 289 15.34 -0.67 3.08
C TRP A 289 15.31 -1.80 4.09
N VAL A 290 14.39 -1.68 5.03
CA VAL A 290 14.00 -2.75 5.96
C VAL A 290 12.53 -3.04 5.72
N PHE A 291 12.22 -4.28 5.38
CA PHE A 291 10.87 -4.77 5.15
C PHE A 291 10.46 -5.66 6.32
N GLY A 292 9.18 -5.64 6.67
CA GLY A 292 8.63 -6.46 7.73
C GLY A 292 7.21 -6.91 7.41
N THR A 293 6.84 -8.07 7.92
CA THR A 293 5.53 -8.68 7.69
C THR A 293 4.95 -9.20 9.01
N PHE A 294 3.63 -9.12 9.12
CA PHE A 294 2.84 -9.62 10.22
C PHE A 294 1.71 -10.51 9.69
N CYS A 295 1.41 -11.58 10.41
CA CYS A 295 0.26 -12.45 10.14
C CYS A 295 -0.82 -12.20 11.21
N TYR A 296 -2.08 -12.07 10.80
CA TYR A 296 -3.19 -11.97 11.73
C TYR A 296 -3.38 -13.31 12.46
N ASN A 297 -3.49 -13.28 13.80
CA ASN A 297 -3.90 -14.44 14.59
C ASN A 297 -5.10 -14.10 15.47
N GLY A 298 -6.28 -14.40 14.97
CA GLY A 298 -7.53 -14.11 15.64
C GLY A 298 -7.83 -14.96 16.88
N LYS A 299 -7.07 -16.04 17.11
CA LYS A 299 -7.13 -16.80 18.38
C LYS A 299 -6.68 -15.97 19.58
N LEU A 300 -5.86 -14.94 19.36
CA LEU A 300 -5.45 -14.01 20.42
C LEU A 300 -6.61 -13.16 20.93
N ASN A 301 -7.63 -12.96 20.09
CA ASN A 301 -8.88 -12.25 20.38
C ASN A 301 -8.70 -10.97 21.22
N LYS A 302 -7.69 -10.16 20.88
CA LYS A 302 -7.47 -8.88 21.55
C LYS A 302 -8.65 -7.94 21.30
N LYS A 303 -8.89 -7.03 22.26
CA LYS A 303 -9.95 -6.02 22.16
C LYS A 303 -9.76 -5.10 20.96
N ASN A 304 -8.56 -4.56 20.79
CA ASN A 304 -8.15 -3.91 19.54
C ASN A 304 -7.70 -5.01 18.59
N LYS A 305 -8.46 -5.25 17.52
CA LYS A 305 -8.24 -6.35 16.59
C LYS A 305 -6.96 -6.19 15.78
N LEU A 306 -6.48 -4.95 15.57
CA LEU A 306 -5.16 -4.72 14.96
C LEU A 306 -4.02 -5.34 15.78
N MET A 307 -4.19 -5.47 17.10
CA MET A 307 -3.18 -6.09 17.98
C MET A 307 -3.17 -7.63 17.91
N ASN A 308 -3.97 -8.24 17.03
CA ASN A 308 -3.86 -9.65 16.67
C ASN A 308 -2.81 -9.88 15.55
N LEU A 309 -2.23 -8.83 14.96
CA LEU A 309 -1.13 -8.95 14.02
C LEU A 309 0.16 -9.35 14.75
N VAL A 310 0.65 -10.55 14.46
CA VAL A 310 1.85 -11.15 15.05
C VAL A 310 3.02 -11.00 14.08
N PRO A 311 4.18 -10.48 14.51
CA PRO A 311 5.37 -10.40 13.66
C PRO A 311 5.78 -11.74 13.05
N VAL A 312 5.94 -11.77 11.73
CA VAL A 312 6.54 -12.91 10.99
C VAL A 312 8.05 -12.76 10.99
N GLY A 313 8.57 -11.59 10.57
CA GLY A 313 10.00 -11.37 10.44
C GLY A 313 10.37 -10.01 9.86
N LEU A 314 11.68 -9.79 9.74
CA LEU A 314 12.30 -8.64 9.07
C LEU A 314 13.26 -9.12 7.99
N THR A 315 13.36 -8.37 6.89
CA THR A 315 14.40 -8.53 5.87
C THR A 315 14.96 -7.18 5.44
N TRP A 316 16.26 -7.11 5.19
CA TRP A 316 16.95 -5.91 4.69
C TRP A 316 17.89 -6.23 3.51
N GLY A 317 17.79 -7.45 2.97
CA GLY A 317 18.57 -7.96 1.87
C GLY A 317 18.13 -9.38 1.50
N ASN A 318 18.67 -9.87 0.39
CA ASN A 318 18.28 -11.12 -0.25
C ASN A 318 19.29 -12.25 -0.06
N ASP A 319 20.39 -12.06 0.68
CA ASP A 319 21.44 -13.07 0.86
C ASP A 319 21.87 -13.69 -0.50
N PRO A 320 22.42 -12.90 -1.45
CA PRO A 320 22.59 -13.29 -2.86
C PRO A 320 23.49 -14.51 -3.09
N GLU A 321 24.34 -14.85 -2.12
CA GLU A 321 25.19 -16.04 -2.20
C GLU A 321 24.50 -17.33 -1.70
N ASN A 322 23.35 -17.21 -1.02
CA ASN A 322 22.59 -18.38 -0.58
C ASN A 322 21.64 -18.85 -1.70
N LYS A 323 22.14 -19.81 -2.48
CA LYS A 323 21.52 -20.34 -3.70
C LYS A 323 20.75 -21.65 -3.50
N ILE A 324 20.47 -22.04 -2.25
CA ILE A 324 19.80 -23.31 -1.94
C ILE A 324 18.38 -23.29 -2.47
N ASN A 325 18.06 -24.21 -3.39
CA ASN A 325 16.74 -24.32 -3.97
C ASN A 325 15.78 -25.10 -3.07
N LYS A 326 15.11 -24.39 -2.16
CA LYS A 326 14.15 -24.96 -1.21
C LYS A 326 12.90 -24.07 -1.11
N THR A 327 11.73 -24.67 -0.96
CA THR A 327 10.46 -24.01 -0.65
C THR A 327 9.73 -24.80 0.44
N ALA A 328 8.80 -24.15 1.16
CA ALA A 328 7.88 -24.87 2.05
C ALA A 328 6.57 -25.12 1.28
N PRO A 329 6.17 -26.38 1.05
CA PRO A 329 4.98 -26.69 0.28
C PRO A 329 3.69 -26.31 1.03
N TYR A 330 2.60 -26.12 0.28
CA TYR A 330 1.28 -25.95 0.88
C TYR A 330 0.67 -27.31 1.28
N PRO A 331 -0.07 -27.39 2.40
CA PRO A 331 -0.30 -26.31 3.37
C PRO A 331 0.88 -26.14 4.35
N PRO A 332 1.14 -24.91 4.84
CA PRO A 332 2.06 -24.73 5.95
C PRO A 332 1.47 -25.35 7.22
N ILE A 333 2.18 -26.33 7.79
CA ILE A 333 1.83 -26.96 9.08
C ILE A 333 2.74 -26.50 10.23
N LYS A 334 3.90 -25.94 9.89
CA LYS A 334 4.86 -25.30 10.79
C LYS A 334 5.67 -24.28 9.99
N THR A 335 6.21 -23.28 10.67
CA THR A 335 7.18 -22.34 10.08
C THR A 335 8.59 -22.92 10.23
N GLU A 336 9.28 -23.15 9.10
CA GLU A 336 10.68 -23.61 9.12
C GLU A 336 11.65 -22.43 8.96
N VAL A 337 12.39 -22.10 10.02
CA VAL A 337 13.34 -20.97 9.98
C VAL A 337 14.68 -21.41 9.39
N ASN A 338 15.14 -20.71 8.35
CA ASN A 338 16.49 -20.85 7.84
C ASN A 338 17.47 -19.97 8.63
N LYS A 339 18.36 -20.60 9.42
CA LYS A 339 19.35 -19.90 10.26
C LYS A 339 20.62 -19.48 9.51
N ASP A 340 20.76 -19.90 8.25
CA ASP A 340 21.93 -19.56 7.42
C ASP A 340 21.79 -18.17 6.78
N LEU A 341 20.56 -17.65 6.64
CA LEU A 341 20.30 -16.29 6.17
C LEU A 341 20.83 -15.26 7.17
N LYS A 342 21.43 -14.19 6.65
CA LYS A 342 22.06 -13.10 7.42
C LYS A 342 21.33 -11.77 7.25
N GLU A 343 20.49 -11.66 6.22
CA GLU A 343 19.74 -10.44 5.90
C GLU A 343 18.24 -10.60 6.11
N THR A 344 17.84 -11.75 6.67
CA THR A 344 16.47 -12.07 7.07
C THR A 344 16.45 -12.66 8.48
N VAL A 345 15.47 -12.24 9.29
CA VAL A 345 15.17 -12.83 10.59
C VAL A 345 13.69 -13.20 10.63
N ILE A 346 13.40 -14.47 10.92
CA ILE A 346 12.03 -14.97 11.17
C ILE A 346 11.86 -15.18 12.67
N PHE A 347 10.75 -14.68 13.23
CA PHE A 347 10.45 -14.78 14.65
C PHE A 347 9.77 -16.11 14.97
N GLU A 348 10.40 -16.90 15.84
CA GLU A 348 9.81 -18.13 16.36
C GLU A 348 8.90 -17.77 17.55
N SER A 349 7.62 -17.59 17.27
CA SER A 349 6.61 -17.25 18.28
C SER A 349 5.51 -18.32 18.33
N PRO A 350 5.09 -18.79 19.52
CA PRO A 350 3.96 -19.71 19.63
C PRO A 350 2.63 -19.06 19.21
N ASN A 351 2.58 -17.72 19.14
CA ASN A 351 1.42 -16.98 18.67
C ASN A 351 1.43 -16.78 17.16
N LEU A 352 2.51 -17.09 16.45
CA LEU A 352 2.57 -16.97 15.00
C LEU A 352 1.94 -18.22 14.37
N PRO A 353 0.86 -18.10 13.57
CA PRO A 353 0.33 -19.24 12.83
C PRO A 353 1.39 -19.81 11.87
N PRO A 354 1.33 -21.10 11.49
CA PRO A 354 2.26 -21.67 10.51
C PRO A 354 2.35 -20.83 9.23
N GLN A 355 3.57 -20.47 8.84
CA GLN A 355 3.88 -19.70 7.64
C GLN A 355 4.66 -20.55 6.64
N HIS A 356 4.36 -20.40 5.35
CA HIS A 356 5.16 -21.02 4.28
C HIS A 356 6.49 -20.28 4.06
N LEU A 357 6.56 -18.99 4.38
CA LEU A 357 7.69 -18.11 4.08
C LEU A 357 8.01 -18.08 2.57
N GLY A 358 9.05 -17.35 2.22
CA GLY A 358 9.57 -17.24 0.87
C GLY A 358 10.59 -18.32 0.50
N TRP A 359 11.14 -18.21 -0.71
CA TRP A 359 12.17 -19.11 -1.24
C TRP A 359 13.37 -19.21 -0.30
N ASN A 360 13.67 -20.46 0.06
CA ASN A 360 14.69 -20.85 1.02
C ASN A 360 14.50 -20.25 2.43
N GLY A 361 13.26 -19.95 2.83
CA GLY A 361 12.93 -19.43 4.16
C GLY A 361 13.18 -17.93 4.34
N ARG A 362 13.35 -17.18 3.24
CA ARG A 362 13.38 -15.70 3.27
C ARG A 362 12.02 -15.14 3.70
N LEU A 363 11.99 -13.90 4.18
CA LEU A 363 10.75 -13.30 4.62
C LEU A 363 9.77 -13.18 3.46
N ASP A 364 8.59 -13.74 3.65
CA ASP A 364 7.40 -13.51 2.83
C ASP A 364 6.14 -13.73 3.67
N GLY A 365 5.03 -13.11 3.26
CA GLY A 365 3.78 -13.14 4.00
C GLY A 365 2.79 -14.21 3.58
N PRO A 366 1.71 -14.42 4.37
CA PRO A 366 0.64 -15.37 4.04
C PRO A 366 -0.01 -15.19 2.67
N ALA A 367 -0.07 -13.95 2.14
CA ALA A 367 -0.67 -13.62 0.85
C ALA A 367 0.32 -13.73 -0.32
N ASP A 368 1.58 -14.05 -0.05
CA ASP A 368 2.68 -14.00 -1.01
C ASP A 368 3.02 -15.39 -1.55
N LEU A 369 4.08 -15.50 -2.37
CA LEU A 369 4.43 -16.75 -3.05
C LEU A 369 5.61 -17.42 -2.34
N ASN A 370 5.51 -18.72 -2.04
CA ASN A 370 6.62 -19.45 -1.42
C ASN A 370 7.90 -19.59 -2.28
N THR A 371 7.89 -19.05 -3.50
CA THR A 371 8.99 -19.05 -4.48
C THR A 371 9.73 -17.72 -4.61
N VAL A 372 9.33 -16.69 -3.86
CA VAL A 372 9.98 -15.38 -3.82
C VAL A 372 10.20 -14.92 -2.39
N SER A 373 10.51 -13.65 -2.17
CA SER A 373 10.57 -12.99 -0.87
C SER A 373 10.09 -11.55 -1.07
N CYS A 374 9.72 -10.87 0.02
CA CYS A 374 9.27 -9.48 -0.09
C CYS A 374 10.30 -8.61 -0.82
N MET A 375 11.58 -8.70 -0.45
CA MET A 375 12.64 -7.91 -1.08
C MET A 375 12.89 -8.32 -2.55
N SER A 376 12.93 -9.63 -2.85
CA SER A 376 13.18 -10.10 -4.22
C SER A 376 12.05 -9.74 -5.19
N CYS A 377 10.79 -9.71 -4.74
CA CYS A 377 9.70 -9.21 -5.55
C CYS A 377 9.85 -7.71 -5.78
N HIS A 378 10.05 -6.95 -4.71
CA HIS A 378 10.10 -5.49 -4.78
C HIS A 378 11.33 -4.95 -5.53
N ASN A 379 12.39 -5.74 -5.73
CA ASN A 379 13.48 -5.43 -6.65
C ASN A 379 12.96 -5.06 -8.06
N ALA A 380 11.87 -5.70 -8.52
CA ALA A 380 11.32 -5.45 -9.85
C ALA A 380 10.44 -4.19 -9.95
N ALA A 381 10.31 -3.39 -8.87
CA ALA A 381 9.48 -2.19 -8.84
C ALA A 381 10.12 -1.03 -9.62
N GLN A 382 9.66 -0.83 -10.85
CA GLN A 382 10.20 0.15 -11.79
C GLN A 382 9.13 0.64 -12.75
N TYR A 383 9.37 1.81 -13.36
CA TYR A 383 8.50 2.39 -14.38
C TYR A 383 9.30 2.80 -15.64
N PRO A 384 8.86 2.45 -16.85
CA PRO A 384 7.83 1.45 -17.14
C PRO A 384 8.23 0.07 -16.61
N ALA A 385 7.25 -0.79 -16.31
CA ALA A 385 7.53 -2.16 -15.91
C ALA A 385 8.13 -2.93 -17.10
N VAL A 386 9.38 -3.37 -16.99
CA VAL A 386 10.07 -4.20 -18.00
C VAL A 386 10.63 -5.50 -17.43
N THR A 387 10.31 -5.80 -16.17
CA THR A 387 10.77 -6.99 -15.44
C THR A 387 9.58 -7.58 -14.69
N SER A 388 9.40 -8.89 -14.81
CA SER A 388 8.38 -9.65 -14.08
C SER A 388 8.61 -9.54 -12.57
N LEU A 389 7.52 -9.54 -11.79
CA LEU A 389 7.58 -9.52 -10.32
C LEU A 389 8.33 -10.72 -9.74
N VAL A 390 8.36 -11.82 -10.50
CA VAL A 390 8.91 -13.11 -10.09
C VAL A 390 9.86 -13.66 -11.16
N PRO A 391 10.85 -14.47 -10.76
CA PRO A 391 11.73 -15.14 -11.71
C PRO A 391 10.96 -16.12 -12.61
N PRO A 392 11.53 -16.50 -13.78
CA PRO A 392 10.97 -17.56 -14.61
C PRO A 392 10.73 -18.85 -13.81
N ASN A 393 9.62 -19.53 -14.05
CA ASN A 393 9.19 -20.76 -13.37
C ASN A 393 8.92 -20.61 -11.85
N ALA A 394 8.73 -19.39 -11.34
CA ALA A 394 8.31 -19.17 -9.96
C ALA A 394 6.85 -19.54 -9.70
N ALA A 395 6.03 -19.66 -10.75
CA ALA A 395 4.63 -20.08 -10.69
C ALA A 395 4.42 -21.41 -11.45
N PRO A 396 3.43 -22.24 -11.07
CA PRO A 396 2.63 -22.09 -9.86
C PRO A 396 3.47 -22.31 -8.60
N ASP A 397 3.15 -21.57 -7.54
CA ASP A 397 3.76 -21.67 -6.23
C ASP A 397 3.09 -22.80 -5.42
N GLY A 398 3.52 -23.02 -4.17
CA GLY A 398 2.88 -24.00 -3.27
C GLY A 398 3.20 -25.47 -3.57
N GLY A 399 3.89 -25.77 -4.66
CA GLY A 399 4.23 -27.12 -5.08
C GLY A 399 5.10 -27.90 -4.09
N ALA A 400 4.97 -29.24 -4.13
CA ALA A 400 5.76 -30.17 -3.30
C ALA A 400 7.27 -30.17 -3.63
N ALA A 401 7.62 -29.77 -4.86
CA ALA A 401 8.99 -29.64 -5.31
C ALA A 401 9.37 -28.16 -5.46
N PRO A 402 10.62 -27.79 -5.17
CA PRO A 402 11.09 -26.43 -5.40
C PRO A 402 11.11 -26.08 -6.90
N PRO A 403 11.07 -24.78 -7.25
CA PRO A 403 10.96 -24.32 -8.63
C PRO A 403 12.14 -24.76 -9.50
N VAL A 404 11.86 -25.16 -10.74
CA VAL A 404 12.87 -25.61 -11.69
C VAL A 404 13.81 -24.45 -12.03
N GLY A 405 15.11 -24.67 -11.81
CA GLY A 405 16.14 -23.67 -12.03
C GLY A 405 16.35 -22.71 -10.85
N GLY A 406 15.65 -22.88 -9.73
CA GLY A 406 15.92 -22.12 -8.51
C GLY A 406 17.39 -22.19 -8.09
N GLY A 407 17.97 -21.05 -7.74
CA GLY A 407 19.39 -20.91 -7.38
C GLY A 407 20.37 -20.76 -8.55
N ASN A 408 19.93 -20.91 -9.81
CA ASN A 408 20.79 -20.63 -10.96
C ASN A 408 21.05 -19.12 -11.13
N ALA A 409 21.98 -18.75 -12.01
CA ALA A 409 22.34 -17.34 -12.22
C ALA A 409 21.15 -16.45 -12.63
N LYS A 410 20.22 -16.97 -13.46
CA LYS A 410 19.04 -16.22 -13.90
C LYS A 410 18.03 -15.99 -12.77
N TRP A 411 17.78 -17.02 -11.96
CA TRP A 411 16.92 -16.95 -10.78
C TRP A 411 17.45 -15.92 -9.78
N MET A 412 18.76 -15.96 -9.54
CA MET A 412 19.42 -15.07 -8.59
C MET A 412 19.48 -13.60 -9.05
N GLU A 413 19.03 -13.26 -10.26
CA GLU A 413 18.80 -11.85 -10.64
C GLU A 413 17.74 -11.18 -9.74
N TRP A 414 16.71 -11.92 -9.31
CA TRP A 414 15.69 -11.39 -8.39
C TRP A 414 16.17 -11.31 -6.94
N PHE A 415 17.18 -12.08 -6.56
CA PHE A 415 17.70 -12.17 -5.19
C PHE A 415 18.99 -11.36 -5.01
N GLN A 416 19.15 -10.28 -5.77
CA GLN A 416 20.24 -9.33 -5.61
C GLN A 416 19.91 -8.31 -4.51
N ASN A 417 20.93 -7.74 -3.89
CA ASN A 417 20.76 -6.53 -3.08
C ASN A 417 20.92 -5.32 -3.97
N ILE A 418 19.80 -4.75 -4.40
CA ILE A 418 19.74 -3.51 -5.18
C ILE A 418 19.79 -2.33 -4.21
N ASP A 419 20.55 -1.30 -4.51
CA ASP A 419 20.62 -0.09 -3.69
C ASP A 419 19.36 0.78 -3.86
N CYS A 420 18.93 1.49 -2.81
CA CYS A 420 17.74 2.34 -2.86
C CYS A 420 17.79 3.33 -4.04
N GLY A 421 16.64 3.55 -4.66
CA GLY A 421 16.48 4.37 -5.86
C GLY A 421 17.16 3.81 -7.12
N THR A 422 17.72 2.59 -7.09
CA THR A 422 18.23 1.92 -8.29
C THR A 422 17.13 1.07 -8.91
N SER A 423 17.06 1.06 -10.24
CA SER A 423 16.17 0.18 -10.98
C SER A 423 16.86 -1.17 -11.25
N MET A 424 16.11 -2.28 -11.23
CA MET A 424 16.64 -3.60 -11.59
C MET A 424 17.06 -3.66 -13.06
N ASP A 425 16.26 -3.09 -13.96
CA ASP A 425 16.72 -2.79 -15.32
C ASP A 425 17.18 -1.32 -15.40
N PRO A 426 18.46 -1.04 -15.69
CA PRO A 426 18.98 0.33 -15.74
C PRO A 426 18.42 1.17 -16.88
N LYS A 427 17.65 0.61 -17.82
CA LYS A 427 17.01 1.36 -18.92
C LYS A 427 15.71 2.05 -18.52
N VAL A 428 15.15 1.71 -17.36
CA VAL A 428 13.89 2.28 -16.85
C VAL A 428 14.10 2.94 -15.49
N TYR A 429 13.08 3.61 -14.97
CA TYR A 429 13.16 4.41 -13.74
C TYR A 429 12.85 3.57 -12.50
N SER A 430 13.65 3.76 -11.46
CA SER A 430 13.34 3.16 -10.16
C SER A 430 12.08 3.80 -9.57
N THR A 431 11.28 2.97 -8.92
CA THR A 431 10.22 3.43 -8.01
C THR A 431 10.60 3.19 -6.54
N ASP A 432 11.91 3.01 -6.30
CA ASP A 432 12.53 2.75 -5.01
C ASP A 432 11.76 1.70 -4.20
N PHE A 433 11.65 0.51 -4.81
CA PHE A 433 10.96 -0.65 -4.28
C PHE A 433 9.44 -0.52 -4.11
N SER A 434 8.78 0.56 -4.57
CA SER A 434 7.33 0.73 -4.41
C SER A 434 6.52 0.33 -5.65
N PHE A 435 5.94 -0.87 -5.64
CA PHE A 435 5.03 -1.30 -6.70
C PHE A 435 3.78 -0.44 -6.83
N GLN A 436 3.24 0.08 -5.73
CA GLN A 436 2.07 0.97 -5.82
C GLN A 436 2.42 2.28 -6.53
N VAL A 437 3.66 2.78 -6.43
CA VAL A 437 4.09 3.93 -7.24
C VAL A 437 4.30 3.53 -8.70
N ALA A 438 4.86 2.35 -8.98
CA ALA A 438 4.97 1.84 -10.35
C ALA A 438 3.58 1.70 -11.02
N ILE A 439 2.61 1.13 -10.31
CA ILE A 439 1.21 0.98 -10.75
C ILE A 439 0.55 2.35 -10.93
N ALA A 440 0.77 3.31 -10.00
CA ALA A 440 0.24 4.65 -10.14
C ALA A 440 0.71 5.35 -11.43
N LEU A 441 2.00 5.24 -11.76
CA LEU A 441 2.56 5.78 -13.00
C LEU A 441 2.02 5.06 -14.24
N GLU A 442 1.96 3.72 -14.22
CA GLU A 442 1.35 2.89 -15.27
C GLU A 442 -0.09 3.33 -15.57
N ASN A 443 -0.91 3.43 -14.53
CA ASN A 443 -2.31 3.82 -14.61
C ASN A 443 -2.48 5.25 -15.15
N PHE A 444 -1.67 6.19 -14.67
CA PHE A 444 -1.68 7.57 -15.16
C PHE A 444 -1.39 7.64 -16.66
N PHE A 445 -0.28 7.05 -17.11
CA PHE A 445 0.12 7.14 -18.51
C PHE A 445 -0.85 6.37 -19.42
N THR A 446 -1.39 5.23 -18.97
CA THR A 446 -2.46 4.51 -19.69
C THR A 446 -3.70 5.37 -19.87
N ALA A 447 -4.17 6.04 -18.79
CA ALA A 447 -5.33 6.92 -18.86
C ALA A 447 -5.07 8.16 -19.75
N LYS A 448 -3.87 8.75 -19.66
CA LYS A 448 -3.46 9.87 -20.50
C LYS A 448 -3.48 9.51 -21.98
N GLU A 449 -2.89 8.38 -22.35
CA GLU A 449 -2.90 7.86 -23.73
C GLU A 449 -4.31 7.64 -24.27
N ALA A 450 -5.18 7.01 -23.46
CA ALA A 450 -6.58 6.81 -23.82
C ALA A 450 -7.32 8.13 -24.06
N SER A 451 -7.04 9.16 -23.25
CA SER A 451 -7.64 10.49 -23.38
C SER A 451 -7.14 11.27 -24.61
N GLU A 452 -5.84 11.17 -24.93
CA GLU A 452 -5.21 11.91 -26.03
C GLU A 452 -5.45 11.25 -27.40
N LYS A 453 -5.83 9.96 -27.44
CA LYS A 453 -5.98 9.15 -28.66
C LYS A 453 -4.72 9.16 -29.54
N GLY A 454 -3.55 9.29 -28.91
CA GLY A 454 -2.24 9.39 -29.56
C GLY A 454 -1.25 8.38 -29.00
N LYS A 455 -0.09 8.26 -29.65
CA LYS A 455 1.03 7.43 -29.18
C LYS A 455 2.31 8.24 -29.15
N PHE A 456 3.09 8.09 -28.08
CA PHE A 456 4.39 8.73 -27.95
C PHE A 456 5.50 7.84 -28.50
N ALA A 457 6.43 8.43 -29.26
CA ALA A 457 7.57 7.68 -29.82
C ALA A 457 8.44 7.00 -28.73
N SER A 458 8.45 7.52 -27.51
CA SER A 458 9.13 6.90 -26.36
C SER A 458 8.56 5.53 -25.98
N GLN A 459 7.26 5.28 -26.19
CA GLN A 459 6.61 4.00 -25.88
C GLN A 459 7.19 2.85 -26.69
N TYR A 460 7.65 3.12 -27.91
CA TYR A 460 8.23 2.12 -28.79
C TYR A 460 9.70 1.80 -28.49
N LYS A 461 10.30 2.49 -27.51
CA LYS A 461 11.72 2.32 -27.14
C LYS A 461 11.92 1.35 -25.96
N ALA A 462 10.86 0.98 -25.24
CA ALA A 462 10.90 0.02 -24.15
C ALA A 462 9.90 -1.12 -24.41
N VAL A 463 10.34 -2.36 -24.23
CA VAL A 463 9.43 -3.53 -24.29
C VAL A 463 8.79 -3.68 -22.92
N HIS A 464 7.53 -3.25 -22.79
CA HIS A 464 6.78 -3.35 -21.55
C HIS A 464 6.50 -4.81 -21.19
N VAL A 465 6.70 -5.16 -19.91
CA VAL A 465 6.35 -6.44 -19.32
C VAL A 465 5.32 -6.17 -18.22
N PRO A 466 4.12 -6.78 -18.27
CA PRO A 466 3.10 -6.55 -17.25
C PRO A 466 3.63 -6.85 -15.85
N ILE A 467 3.26 -6.01 -14.88
CA ILE A 467 3.50 -6.24 -13.45
C ILE A 467 2.66 -7.45 -13.03
N ARG A 468 3.23 -8.67 -12.95
CA ARG A 468 2.45 -9.89 -12.65
C ARG A 468 3.24 -10.98 -11.93
N ARG A 469 2.53 -11.85 -11.20
CA ARG A 469 3.05 -13.03 -10.48
C ARG A 469 3.31 -14.26 -11.38
N GLY A 470 3.90 -14.07 -12.56
CA GLY A 470 4.15 -15.16 -13.53
C GLY A 470 3.03 -15.32 -14.56
N ASP A 471 2.69 -16.56 -14.94
CA ASP A 471 1.64 -16.83 -15.94
C ASP A 471 0.24 -16.52 -15.40
N ILE A 472 -0.66 -16.00 -16.27
CA ILE A 472 -2.05 -15.66 -15.92
C ILE A 472 -2.86 -16.95 -15.84
N ALA A 473 -2.84 -17.61 -14.69
CA ALA A 473 -3.62 -18.83 -14.44
C ALA A 473 -4.02 -18.92 -12.97
N PRO A 474 -5.15 -19.58 -12.65
CA PRO A 474 -5.49 -19.95 -11.28
C PRO A 474 -4.35 -20.72 -10.60
N ASN A 475 -4.19 -20.53 -9.29
CA ASN A 475 -3.32 -21.35 -8.48
C ASN A 475 -3.83 -22.80 -8.54
N LYS A 476 -2.95 -23.75 -8.88
CA LYS A 476 -3.34 -25.16 -9.11
C LYS A 476 -3.43 -25.96 -7.83
#